data_AF-A0A9D8KVQ8-F1
#
_entry.id   AF-A0A9D8KVQ8-F1
#
_cell.length_a   1.000
_cell.length_b   1.000
_cell.length_c   1.000
_cell.angle_alpha   90.00
_cell.angle_beta   90.00
_cell.angle_gamma   90.00
#
_symmetry.space_group_name_H-M   'P 1'
#
loop_
_entity.id
_entity.type
_entity.pdbx_description
1 polymer ?
#
loop_
_entity_poly.entity_id
_entity_poly.type
_entity_poly.pdbx_seq_one_letter_code
_entity_poly.pdbx_strand_id
1 'polypeptide(L)'
;MSKRILAAGFSLLALAAANAWADHPVAIAGPMTGQYASAGDQIKKGAEMAITDINAKGGVLGQKLKLEIGDDACDPKQAVAVANTMVNKKIVFMHGHWCSSSTIPASDVYNEAQIPMVTVSTNPKVTDRGLKNIFAIAGRDDQQGQVAGAYLAENFKGKKIAVVDDKSAYGKGLADEVAKAMEAKGAKPALRESITAGEKDYSGLVSKLKSARVEVMAFGGYHTEVALILRQAQQAGLKLTIMGGDTMSNSELATAAGAQANNVLFTFGPDARKNPSAAAVVKKFHDAKIEPEGYVLYAYAAFQLFDQAAVKAKSTKYGDLEKALRSGTFDTVIGKISFDANGNSSAPAFVVYQWKDGKYDYVKK
;
A
#
# COMPACT_ATOMS: atom_id res chain seq x y z
N MET A 1 34.01 -79.73 -8.99
CA MET A 1 34.87 -78.53 -8.98
C MET A 1 34.27 -77.51 -9.94
N SER A 2 33.97 -76.29 -9.45
CA SER A 2 33.94 -74.98 -10.15
C SER A 2 33.14 -74.83 -11.46
N LYS A 3 32.38 -73.76 -11.74
CA LYS A 3 32.25 -72.43 -11.14
C LYS A 3 30.94 -71.83 -11.69
N ARG A 4 30.22 -71.10 -10.82
CA ARG A 4 28.94 -70.46 -11.11
C ARG A 4 29.11 -69.26 -12.06
N ILE A 5 28.14 -69.13 -12.97
CA ILE A 5 27.94 -67.99 -13.88
C ILE A 5 27.53 -66.78 -13.01
N LEU A 6 28.33 -65.73 -13.02
CA LEU A 6 27.94 -64.41 -12.48
C LEU A 6 27.35 -63.57 -13.62
N ALA A 7 26.03 -63.35 -13.56
CA ALA A 7 25.36 -62.36 -14.37
C ALA A 7 25.62 -60.96 -13.77
N ALA A 8 26.15 -60.06 -14.59
CA ALA A 8 26.37 -58.66 -14.25
C ALA A 8 25.04 -57.90 -14.29
N GLY A 9 24.52 -57.50 -13.12
CA GLY A 9 23.43 -56.54 -12.99
C GLY A 9 24.01 -55.13 -12.88
N PHE A 10 24.02 -54.38 -13.99
CA PHE A 10 24.35 -52.96 -13.98
C PHE A 10 23.07 -52.18 -13.67
N SER A 11 22.82 -51.91 -12.39
CA SER A 11 21.73 -51.02 -11.97
C SER A 11 22.08 -49.60 -12.36
N LEU A 12 21.42 -49.06 -13.40
CA LEU A 12 21.41 -47.63 -13.72
C LEU A 12 20.77 -46.87 -12.53
N LEU A 13 21.59 -46.35 -11.62
CA LEU A 13 21.18 -45.23 -10.78
C LEU A 13 21.08 -44.00 -11.69
N ALA A 14 19.86 -43.68 -12.12
CA ALA A 14 19.56 -42.36 -12.64
C ALA A 14 19.74 -41.35 -11.49
N LEU A 15 20.91 -40.71 -11.42
CA LEU A 15 21.05 -39.47 -10.68
C LEU A 15 20.13 -38.45 -11.34
N ALA A 16 18.93 -38.30 -10.80
CA ALA A 16 18.19 -37.06 -10.95
C ALA A 16 19.04 -35.97 -10.28
N ALA A 17 19.87 -35.29 -11.07
CA ALA A 17 20.46 -34.04 -10.67
C ALA A 17 19.30 -33.08 -10.43
N ALA A 18 18.84 -33.01 -9.18
CA ALA A 18 18.07 -31.88 -8.70
C ALA A 18 19.02 -30.69 -8.87
N ASN A 19 18.88 -29.95 -9.96
CA ASN A 19 19.56 -28.67 -10.11
C ASN A 19 19.16 -27.86 -8.88
N ALA A 20 20.10 -27.67 -7.94
CA ALA A 20 19.89 -26.83 -6.77
C ALA A 20 19.84 -25.38 -7.24
N TRP A 21 18.68 -24.98 -7.74
CA TRP A 21 18.40 -23.60 -8.10
C TRP A 21 18.30 -22.80 -6.80
N ALA A 22 19.08 -21.73 -6.70
CA ALA A 22 19.01 -20.84 -5.54
C ALA A 22 17.62 -20.19 -5.47
N ASP A 23 17.09 -19.97 -4.28
CA ASP A 23 15.81 -19.26 -4.10
C ASP A 23 15.83 -17.88 -4.77
N HIS A 24 14.66 -17.40 -5.20
CA HIS A 24 14.48 -16.02 -5.65
C HIS A 24 14.36 -15.07 -4.44
N PRO A 25 15.37 -14.25 -4.13
CA PRO A 25 15.24 -13.22 -3.11
C PRO A 25 14.24 -12.17 -3.60
N VAL A 26 13.22 -11.92 -2.80
CA VAL A 26 12.22 -10.87 -3.02
C VAL A 26 12.10 -10.06 -1.75
N ALA A 27 11.66 -8.81 -1.83
CA ALA A 27 11.61 -7.97 -0.65
C ALA A 27 10.29 -7.24 -0.47
N ILE A 28 10.02 -6.92 0.79
CA ILE A 28 9.13 -5.85 1.18
C ILE A 28 9.89 -4.74 1.89
N ALA A 29 9.43 -3.50 1.74
CA ALA A 29 9.90 -2.39 2.55
C ALA A 29 8.76 -1.42 2.91
N GLY A 30 8.83 -0.85 4.11
CA GLY A 30 7.83 0.05 4.66
C GLY A 30 8.12 0.36 6.13
N PRO A 31 7.20 1.05 6.84
CA PRO A 31 7.37 1.35 8.25
C PRO A 31 7.09 0.09 9.08
N MET A 32 8.11 -0.74 9.28
CA MET A 32 7.98 -1.97 10.09
C MET A 32 8.03 -1.65 11.58
N THR A 33 8.58 -0.49 11.94
CA THR A 33 8.57 0.08 13.29
C THR A 33 8.06 1.52 13.29
N GLY A 34 8.03 2.14 14.47
CA GLY A 34 7.56 3.50 14.66
C GLY A 34 6.04 3.61 14.68
N GLN A 35 5.53 4.84 14.56
CA GLN A 35 4.10 5.13 14.70
C GLN A 35 3.23 4.51 13.59
N TYR A 36 3.82 4.18 12.43
CA TYR A 36 3.11 3.57 11.30
C TYR A 36 3.32 2.06 11.19
N ALA A 37 3.83 1.41 12.25
CA ALA A 37 4.14 -0.02 12.27
C ALA A 37 2.96 -0.93 11.88
N SER A 38 1.74 -0.53 12.19
CA SER A 38 0.53 -1.27 11.81
C SER A 38 0.35 -1.37 10.28
N ALA A 39 0.76 -0.35 9.52
CA ALA A 39 0.75 -0.40 8.06
C ALA A 39 1.84 -1.35 7.53
N GLY A 40 3.04 -1.32 8.12
CA GLY A 40 4.10 -2.30 7.81
C GLY A 40 3.67 -3.74 8.10
N ASP A 41 2.96 -3.97 9.20
CA ASP A 41 2.41 -5.26 9.58
C ASP A 41 1.34 -5.76 8.59
N GLN A 42 0.46 -4.87 8.09
CA GLN A 42 -0.48 -5.21 7.01
C GLN A 42 0.26 -5.69 5.75
N ILE A 43 1.27 -4.94 5.31
CA ILE A 43 2.08 -5.29 4.13
C ILE A 43 2.81 -6.63 4.34
N LYS A 44 3.42 -6.82 5.51
CA LYS A 44 4.12 -8.04 5.88
C LYS A 44 3.21 -9.26 5.83
N LYS A 45 2.05 -9.20 6.49
CA LYS A 45 1.07 -10.31 6.51
C LYS A 45 0.58 -10.66 5.11
N GLY A 46 0.31 -9.65 4.28
CA GLY A 46 -0.08 -9.85 2.88
C GLY A 46 0.98 -10.58 2.06
N ALA A 47 2.22 -10.10 2.17
CA ALA A 47 3.38 -10.67 1.49
C ALA A 47 3.70 -12.10 1.92
N GLU A 48 3.76 -12.36 3.23
CA GLU A 48 4.06 -13.68 3.79
C GLU A 48 3.02 -14.73 3.36
N MET A 49 1.74 -14.37 3.37
CA MET A 49 0.68 -15.26 2.91
C MET A 49 0.80 -15.57 1.41
N ALA A 50 1.05 -14.57 0.56
CA ALA A 50 1.22 -14.77 -0.88
C ALA A 50 2.44 -15.64 -1.19
N ILE A 51 3.57 -15.37 -0.54
CA ILE A 51 4.80 -16.15 -0.70
C ILE A 51 4.59 -17.59 -0.26
N THR A 52 3.86 -17.81 0.83
CA THR A 52 3.50 -19.16 1.29
C THR A 52 2.69 -19.90 0.23
N ASP A 53 1.69 -19.24 -0.37
CA ASP A 53 0.86 -19.83 -1.43
C ASP A 53 1.64 -20.12 -2.71
N ILE A 54 2.51 -19.20 -3.13
CA ILE A 54 3.36 -19.36 -4.32
C ILE A 54 4.36 -20.51 -4.10
N ASN A 55 5.03 -20.54 -2.95
CA ASN A 55 6.00 -21.59 -2.63
C ASN A 55 5.35 -22.98 -2.50
N ALA A 56 4.13 -23.07 -1.99
CA ALA A 56 3.37 -24.31 -1.92
C ALA A 56 3.00 -24.88 -3.30
N LYS A 57 2.94 -24.02 -4.33
CA LYS A 57 2.70 -24.40 -5.74
C LYS A 57 3.98 -24.72 -6.53
N GLY A 58 5.12 -24.82 -5.85
CA GLY A 58 6.43 -25.07 -6.48
C GLY A 58 7.26 -23.82 -6.72
N GLY A 59 6.80 -22.65 -6.26
CA GLY A 59 7.52 -21.39 -6.40
C GLY A 59 7.40 -20.77 -7.79
N VAL A 60 8.19 -19.72 -8.04
CA VAL A 60 8.23 -19.02 -9.33
C VAL A 60 9.28 -19.70 -10.20
N LEU A 61 8.87 -20.19 -11.38
CA LEU A 61 9.75 -20.92 -12.31
C LEU A 61 10.49 -22.10 -11.65
N GLY A 62 9.86 -22.75 -10.66
CA GLY A 62 10.44 -23.88 -9.93
C GLY A 62 11.38 -23.50 -8.78
N GLN A 63 11.54 -22.21 -8.47
CA GLN A 63 12.36 -21.72 -7.35
C GLN A 63 11.48 -21.08 -6.27
N LYS A 64 11.76 -21.37 -5.00
CA LYS A 64 11.04 -20.74 -3.90
C LYS A 64 11.40 -19.26 -3.79
N LEU A 65 10.45 -18.47 -3.31
CA LEU A 65 10.65 -17.08 -2.92
C LEU A 65 11.20 -17.03 -1.50
N LYS A 66 12.26 -16.23 -1.32
CA LYS A 66 12.82 -15.92 -0.01
C LYS A 66 12.57 -14.44 0.29
N LEU A 67 11.78 -14.17 1.32
CA LEU A 67 11.40 -12.81 1.71
C LEU A 67 12.52 -12.11 2.50
N GLU A 68 12.88 -10.92 2.06
CA GLU A 68 13.68 -9.95 2.78
C GLU A 68 12.78 -8.79 3.23
N ILE A 69 12.97 -8.31 4.47
CA ILE A 69 12.13 -7.26 5.05
C ILE A 69 13.02 -6.05 5.37
N GLY A 70 12.63 -4.89 4.85
CA GLY A 70 13.27 -3.61 5.12
C GLY A 70 12.37 -2.70 5.95
N ASP A 71 12.91 -2.17 7.04
CA ASP A 71 12.24 -1.14 7.84
C ASP A 71 12.74 0.24 7.42
N ASP A 72 11.87 1.03 6.79
CA ASP A 72 12.17 2.41 6.43
C ASP A 72 11.67 3.44 7.44
N ALA A 73 10.85 3.03 8.42
CA ALA A 73 10.20 3.90 9.40
C ALA A 73 9.49 5.15 8.80
N CYS A 74 9.12 5.12 7.52
CA CYS A 74 8.70 6.28 6.72
C CYS A 74 9.69 7.45 6.69
N ASP A 75 10.98 7.19 6.92
CA ASP A 75 12.06 8.15 6.77
C ASP A 75 12.73 8.03 5.39
N PRO A 76 12.81 9.10 4.58
CA PRO A 76 13.39 9.06 3.25
C PRO A 76 14.86 8.62 3.20
N LYS A 77 15.67 8.99 4.22
CA LYS A 77 17.11 8.62 4.24
C LYS A 77 17.26 7.14 4.57
N GLN A 78 16.50 6.66 5.54
CA GLN A 78 16.46 5.25 5.89
C GLN A 78 15.92 4.39 4.74
N ALA A 79 14.92 4.88 3.99
CA ALA A 79 14.42 4.19 2.79
C ALA A 79 15.51 3.98 1.74
N VAL A 80 16.38 4.97 1.50
CA VAL A 80 17.54 4.84 0.61
C VAL A 80 18.55 3.81 1.14
N ALA A 81 18.81 3.80 2.45
CA ALA A 81 19.70 2.81 3.07
C ALA A 81 19.13 1.38 2.92
N VAL A 82 17.83 1.20 3.18
CA VAL A 82 17.11 -0.06 2.96
C VAL A 82 17.21 -0.48 1.51
N ALA A 83 17.00 0.43 0.56
CA ALA A 83 17.10 0.12 -0.86
C ALA A 83 18.47 -0.43 -1.24
N ASN A 84 19.55 0.23 -0.79
CA ASN A 84 20.91 -0.25 -0.98
C ASN A 84 21.15 -1.63 -0.35
N THR A 85 20.62 -1.89 0.85
CA THR A 85 20.68 -3.22 1.46
C THR A 85 20.00 -4.28 0.59
N MET A 86 18.82 -3.98 0.03
CA MET A 86 18.08 -4.91 -0.81
C MET A 86 18.78 -5.18 -2.14
N VAL A 87 19.37 -4.16 -2.76
CA VAL A 87 20.24 -4.31 -3.94
C VAL A 87 21.41 -5.25 -3.63
N ASN A 88 22.08 -5.06 -2.49
CA ASN A 88 23.19 -5.91 -2.07
C ASN A 88 22.77 -7.36 -1.79
N LYS A 89 21.53 -7.57 -1.34
CA LYS A 89 20.90 -8.89 -1.19
C LYS A 89 20.46 -9.50 -2.53
N LYS A 90 20.66 -8.80 -3.65
CA LYS A 90 20.37 -9.25 -5.01
C LYS A 90 18.92 -9.64 -5.23
N ILE A 91 17.99 -8.91 -4.60
CA ILE A 91 16.56 -9.16 -4.79
C ILE A 91 16.19 -9.03 -6.27
N VAL A 92 15.20 -9.81 -6.71
CA VAL A 92 14.68 -9.76 -8.09
C VAL A 92 13.37 -8.97 -8.19
N PHE A 93 12.76 -8.64 -7.05
CA PHE A 93 11.49 -7.92 -6.96
C PHE A 93 11.34 -7.21 -5.61
N MET A 94 10.83 -5.97 -5.65
CA MET A 94 10.51 -5.16 -4.48
C MET A 94 9.00 -4.88 -4.41
N HIS A 95 8.36 -5.19 -3.29
CA HIS A 95 7.07 -4.61 -2.93
C HIS A 95 7.22 -3.59 -1.80
N GLY A 96 7.08 -2.32 -2.14
CA GLY A 96 7.33 -1.21 -1.23
C GLY A 96 7.50 0.06 -2.05
N HIS A 97 7.80 1.20 -1.45
CA HIS A 97 7.59 1.45 -0.03
C HIS A 97 6.12 1.85 0.20
N TRP A 98 5.74 2.18 1.43
CA TRP A 98 4.37 2.60 1.75
C TRP A 98 4.23 4.13 1.68
N CYS A 99 5.10 4.86 2.39
CA CYS A 99 5.12 6.32 2.38
C CYS A 99 5.67 6.87 1.06
N SER A 100 4.94 7.78 0.41
CA SER A 100 5.41 8.44 -0.83
C SER A 100 6.77 9.14 -0.64
N SER A 101 7.02 9.73 0.54
CA SER A 101 8.31 10.34 0.88
C SER A 101 9.48 9.34 0.88
N SER A 102 9.23 8.07 1.18
CA SER A 102 10.22 6.97 1.14
C SER A 102 10.33 6.37 -0.26
N THR A 103 9.18 6.11 -0.91
CA THR A 103 9.11 5.49 -2.23
C THR A 103 9.84 6.29 -3.30
N ILE A 104 9.67 7.62 -3.32
CA ILE A 104 10.27 8.48 -4.33
C ILE A 104 11.81 8.29 -4.40
N PRO A 105 12.59 8.56 -3.34
CA PRO A 105 14.05 8.40 -3.42
C PRO A 105 14.51 6.94 -3.47
N ALA A 106 13.82 5.99 -2.82
CA ALA A 106 14.22 4.58 -2.86
C ALA A 106 14.06 3.97 -4.26
N SER A 107 13.02 4.39 -5.00
CA SER A 107 12.79 3.89 -6.36
C SER A 107 13.90 4.24 -7.35
N ASP A 108 14.63 5.34 -7.15
CA ASP A 108 15.79 5.70 -7.97
C ASP A 108 16.91 4.67 -7.81
N VAL A 109 17.18 4.25 -6.56
CA VAL A 109 18.17 3.19 -6.25
C VAL A 109 17.79 1.86 -6.92
N TYR A 110 16.52 1.46 -6.83
CA TYR A 110 16.05 0.24 -7.50
C TYR A 110 16.09 0.38 -9.02
N ASN A 111 15.86 1.57 -9.58
CA ASN A 111 15.90 1.80 -11.02
C ASN A 111 17.33 1.68 -11.56
N GLU A 112 18.30 2.27 -10.87
CA GLU A 112 19.73 2.14 -11.18
C GLU A 112 20.20 0.69 -11.09
N ALA A 113 19.72 -0.04 -10.09
CA ALA A 113 20.01 -1.47 -9.91
C ALA A 113 19.18 -2.40 -10.82
N GLN A 114 18.30 -1.85 -11.67
CA GLN A 114 17.40 -2.62 -12.54
C GLN A 114 16.54 -3.63 -11.75
N ILE A 115 15.84 -3.19 -10.72
CA ILE A 115 14.92 -4.02 -9.92
C ILE A 115 13.50 -3.49 -10.09
N PRO A 116 12.54 -4.31 -10.55
CA PRO A 116 11.15 -3.90 -10.64
C PRO A 116 10.53 -3.77 -9.24
N MET A 117 9.72 -2.73 -9.08
CA MET A 117 9.13 -2.31 -7.83
C MET A 117 7.63 -2.13 -7.99
N VAL A 118 6.84 -2.76 -7.12
CA VAL A 118 5.39 -2.52 -7.01
C VAL A 118 5.10 -1.81 -5.69
N THR A 119 4.42 -0.66 -5.76
CA THR A 119 4.16 0.20 -4.60
C THR A 119 2.67 0.50 -4.42
N VAL A 120 2.27 0.74 -3.17
CA VAL A 120 0.95 1.29 -2.82
C VAL A 120 1.00 2.79 -2.53
N SER A 121 2.16 3.44 -2.67
CA SER A 121 2.27 4.91 -2.54
C SER A 121 1.51 5.63 -3.65
N THR A 122 0.77 6.67 -3.27
CA THR A 122 -0.25 7.29 -4.13
C THR A 122 0.15 8.63 -4.73
N ASN A 123 1.25 9.25 -4.27
CA ASN A 123 1.63 10.58 -4.77
C ASN A 123 1.99 10.49 -6.28
N PRO A 124 1.43 11.35 -7.15
CA PRO A 124 1.73 11.38 -8.58
C PRO A 124 3.22 11.33 -8.95
N LYS A 125 4.10 11.97 -8.17
CA LYS A 125 5.55 11.98 -8.41
C LYS A 125 6.18 10.58 -8.30
N VAL A 126 5.52 9.62 -7.67
CA VAL A 126 6.00 8.23 -7.60
C VAL A 126 6.24 7.68 -9.01
N THR A 127 5.30 7.89 -9.93
CA THR A 127 5.35 7.38 -11.32
C THR A 127 5.64 8.46 -12.37
N ASP A 128 5.37 9.75 -12.10
CA ASP A 128 5.57 10.86 -13.04
C ASP A 128 7.03 11.36 -13.11
N ARG A 129 7.99 10.43 -13.13
CA ARG A 129 9.44 10.71 -13.23
C ARG A 129 10.13 9.99 -14.39
N GLY A 130 9.38 9.27 -15.23
CA GLY A 130 9.93 8.53 -16.36
C GLY A 130 10.72 7.28 -15.96
N LEU A 131 10.60 6.82 -14.70
CA LEU A 131 11.20 5.58 -14.24
C LEU A 131 10.49 4.38 -14.85
N LYS A 132 11.25 3.40 -15.32
CA LYS A 132 10.68 2.22 -15.98
C LYS A 132 10.41 1.06 -15.04
N ASN A 133 11.02 1.06 -13.87
CA ASN A 133 10.99 -0.05 -12.94
C ASN A 133 9.81 -0.01 -11.96
N ILE A 134 9.06 1.10 -11.88
CA ILE A 134 8.04 1.30 -10.84
C ILE A 134 6.62 1.10 -11.37
N PHE A 135 5.80 0.45 -10.55
CA PHE A 135 4.40 0.12 -10.82
C PHE A 135 3.55 0.43 -9.59
N ALA A 136 2.65 1.41 -9.68
CA ALA A 136 1.72 1.76 -8.61
C ALA A 136 0.47 0.87 -8.70
N ILE A 137 0.32 -0.07 -7.76
CA ILE A 137 -0.83 -0.99 -7.70
C ILE A 137 -2.07 -0.34 -7.07
N ALA A 138 -1.87 0.71 -6.28
CA ALA A 138 -2.93 1.57 -5.79
C ALA A 138 -3.28 2.69 -6.80
N GLY A 139 -4.35 3.44 -6.53
CA GLY A 139 -4.67 4.67 -7.25
C GLY A 139 -3.77 5.84 -6.85
N ARG A 140 -3.96 7.00 -7.48
CA ARG A 140 -3.16 8.22 -7.27
C ARG A 140 -3.90 9.32 -6.51
N ASP A 141 -3.14 10.22 -5.87
CA ASP A 141 -3.70 11.33 -5.09
C ASP A 141 -4.44 12.39 -5.91
N ASP A 142 -4.14 12.54 -7.21
CA ASP A 142 -4.91 13.41 -8.11
C ASP A 142 -6.33 12.87 -8.34
N GLN A 143 -6.48 11.56 -8.50
CA GLN A 143 -7.78 10.89 -8.55
C GLN A 143 -8.47 10.86 -7.17
N GLN A 144 -7.71 10.56 -6.12
CA GLN A 144 -8.21 10.47 -4.76
C GLN A 144 -8.72 11.82 -4.25
N GLY A 145 -7.93 12.88 -4.44
CA GLY A 145 -8.27 14.25 -4.09
C GLY A 145 -9.49 14.76 -4.85
N GLN A 146 -9.64 14.37 -6.13
CA GLN A 146 -10.86 14.66 -6.90
C GLN A 146 -12.10 14.04 -6.26
N VAL A 147 -12.06 12.76 -5.86
CA VAL A 147 -13.19 12.08 -5.21
C VAL A 147 -13.50 12.71 -3.85
N ALA A 148 -12.50 12.89 -2.99
CA ALA A 148 -12.68 13.46 -1.66
C ALA A 148 -13.17 14.92 -1.71
N GLY A 149 -12.55 15.77 -2.54
CA GLY A 149 -12.92 17.18 -2.68
C GLY A 149 -14.30 17.38 -3.29
N ALA A 150 -14.66 16.58 -4.30
CA ALA A 150 -16.03 16.60 -4.85
C ALA A 150 -17.06 16.16 -3.80
N TYR A 151 -16.78 15.08 -3.07
CA TYR A 151 -17.65 14.62 -1.99
C TYR A 151 -17.86 15.71 -0.93
N LEU A 152 -16.78 16.39 -0.53
CA LEU A 152 -16.84 17.50 0.43
C LEU A 152 -17.70 18.66 -0.06
N ALA A 153 -17.50 19.09 -1.30
CA ALA A 153 -18.27 20.20 -1.89
C ALA A 153 -19.77 19.87 -2.03
N GLU A 154 -20.09 18.61 -2.33
CA GLU A 154 -21.47 18.16 -2.56
C GLU A 154 -22.22 17.88 -1.24
N ASN A 155 -21.59 17.19 -0.27
CA ASN A 155 -22.27 16.69 0.93
C ASN A 155 -22.13 17.60 2.15
N PHE A 156 -21.14 18.50 2.15
CA PHE A 156 -20.91 19.46 3.24
C PHE A 156 -21.08 20.91 2.78
N LYS A 157 -21.96 21.12 1.80
CA LYS A 157 -22.29 22.46 1.30
C LYS A 157 -22.74 23.38 2.45
N GLY A 158 -22.12 24.57 2.52
CA GLY A 158 -22.40 25.57 3.56
C GLY A 158 -21.71 25.31 4.91
N LYS A 159 -20.99 24.21 5.07
CA LYS A 159 -20.16 23.93 6.25
C LYS A 159 -18.81 24.62 6.15
N LYS A 160 -18.21 24.94 7.29
CA LYS A 160 -16.84 25.44 7.34
C LYS A 160 -15.86 24.27 7.27
N ILE A 161 -15.15 24.18 6.15
CA ILE A 161 -14.21 23.09 5.85
C ILE A 161 -12.78 23.61 5.98
N ALA A 162 -11.95 22.99 6.80
CA ALA A 162 -10.50 23.20 6.80
C ALA A 162 -9.81 22.16 5.92
N VAL A 163 -8.70 22.53 5.29
CA VAL A 163 -7.80 21.59 4.62
C VAL A 163 -6.45 21.61 5.35
N VAL A 164 -6.05 20.46 5.87
CA VAL A 164 -4.86 20.32 6.72
C VAL A 164 -3.95 19.22 6.17
N ASP A 165 -2.63 19.44 6.19
CA ASP A 165 -1.64 18.42 5.84
C ASP A 165 -0.58 18.20 6.91
N ASP A 166 0.15 17.10 6.81
CA ASP A 166 1.25 16.71 7.72
C ASP A 166 2.66 17.10 7.22
N LYS A 167 2.74 17.93 6.19
CA LYS A 167 3.96 18.34 5.46
C LYS A 167 4.70 17.22 4.71
N SER A 168 4.25 15.97 4.80
CA SER A 168 4.84 14.88 4.02
C SER A 168 4.50 15.02 2.53
N ALA A 169 5.25 14.34 1.65
CA ALA A 169 4.98 14.37 0.22
C ALA A 169 3.56 13.85 -0.10
N TYR A 170 3.14 12.77 0.56
CA TYR A 170 1.78 12.23 0.45
C TYR A 170 0.75 13.21 1.00
N GLY A 171 0.87 13.57 2.28
CA GLY A 171 -0.17 14.35 2.96
C GLY A 171 -0.37 15.73 2.34
N LYS A 172 0.72 16.44 2.03
CA LYS A 172 0.63 17.71 1.31
C LYS A 172 0.02 17.54 -0.09
N GLY A 173 0.47 16.53 -0.84
CA GLY A 173 -0.02 16.27 -2.19
C GLY A 173 -1.52 16.01 -2.23
N LEU A 174 -2.01 15.12 -1.36
CA LEU A 174 -3.43 14.81 -1.25
C LEU A 174 -4.24 16.03 -0.82
N ALA A 175 -3.81 16.74 0.21
CA ALA A 175 -4.51 17.94 0.69
C ALA A 175 -4.63 19.03 -0.38
N ASP A 176 -3.59 19.23 -1.18
CA ASP A 176 -3.58 20.19 -2.29
C ASP A 176 -4.58 19.77 -3.40
N GLU A 177 -4.64 18.48 -3.76
CA GLU A 177 -5.60 17.98 -4.75
C GLU A 177 -7.05 18.02 -4.23
N VAL A 178 -7.28 17.77 -2.94
CA VAL A 178 -8.60 17.95 -2.31
C VAL A 178 -9.05 19.41 -2.38
N ALA A 179 -8.18 20.36 -2.00
CA ALA A 179 -8.50 21.79 -2.05
C ALA A 179 -8.84 22.23 -3.48
N LYS A 180 -8.03 21.82 -4.45
CA LYS A 180 -8.25 22.09 -5.88
C LYS A 180 -9.60 21.54 -6.38
N ALA A 181 -9.95 20.32 -6.00
CA ALA A 181 -11.22 19.70 -6.37
C ALA A 181 -12.43 20.38 -5.72
N MET A 182 -12.32 20.81 -4.46
CA MET A 182 -13.33 21.62 -3.79
C MET A 182 -13.55 22.95 -4.51
N GLU A 183 -12.46 23.66 -4.85
CA GLU A 183 -12.51 24.96 -5.51
C GLU A 183 -13.16 24.88 -6.90
N ALA A 184 -12.85 23.83 -7.67
CA ALA A 184 -13.48 23.55 -8.95
C ALA A 184 -15.00 23.33 -8.84
N LYS A 185 -15.50 22.96 -7.66
CA LYS A 185 -16.93 22.80 -7.33
C LYS A 185 -17.53 24.02 -6.61
N GLY A 186 -16.78 25.12 -6.51
CA GLY A 186 -17.22 26.37 -5.88
C GLY A 186 -17.16 26.38 -4.35
N ALA A 187 -16.49 25.41 -3.73
CA ALA A 187 -16.23 25.38 -2.29
C ALA A 187 -14.80 25.83 -1.99
N LYS A 188 -14.63 26.83 -1.12
CA LYS A 188 -13.30 27.28 -0.68
C LYS A 188 -13.03 26.83 0.76
N PRO A 189 -11.82 26.35 1.09
CA PRO A 189 -11.44 26.07 2.47
C PRO A 189 -11.55 27.34 3.34
N ALA A 190 -12.14 27.20 4.52
CA ALA A 190 -12.17 28.25 5.54
C ALA A 190 -10.79 28.43 6.21
N LEU A 191 -9.98 27.37 6.23
CA LEU A 191 -8.60 27.36 6.70
C LEU A 191 -7.77 26.42 5.81
N ARG A 192 -6.51 26.80 5.58
CA ARG A 192 -5.46 25.93 5.05
C ARG A 192 -4.32 25.93 6.06
N GLU A 193 -4.04 24.78 6.67
CA GLU A 193 -3.04 24.66 7.73
C GLU A 193 -2.16 23.44 7.48
N SER A 194 -1.04 23.35 8.22
CA SER A 194 -0.20 22.16 8.25
C SER A 194 0.24 21.86 9.68
N ILE A 195 0.36 20.59 10.01
CA ILE A 195 0.97 20.08 11.25
C ILE A 195 2.30 19.41 10.94
N THR A 196 3.08 19.10 11.98
CA THR A 196 4.27 18.26 11.83
C THR A 196 3.92 16.85 12.28
N ALA A 197 4.05 15.86 11.39
CA ALA A 197 3.78 14.46 11.74
C ALA A 197 4.61 14.00 12.95
N GLY A 198 4.01 13.17 13.81
CA GLY A 198 4.66 12.64 15.02
C GLY A 198 4.71 13.60 16.22
N GLU A 199 4.12 14.80 16.13
CA GLU A 199 3.90 15.64 17.31
C GLU A 199 2.95 14.94 18.30
N LYS A 200 3.23 15.13 19.60
CA LYS A 200 2.42 14.57 20.68
C LYS A 200 1.26 15.49 21.08
N ASP A 201 1.22 16.69 20.53
CA ASP A 201 0.19 17.68 20.82
C ASP A 201 -0.18 18.52 19.60
N TYR A 202 -1.44 18.42 19.19
CA TYR A 202 -2.06 19.21 18.13
C TYR A 202 -3.08 20.24 18.69
N SER A 203 -3.03 20.57 19.98
CA SER A 203 -3.95 21.49 20.66
C SER A 203 -4.00 22.88 20.01
N GLY A 204 -2.87 23.34 19.45
CA GLY A 204 -2.78 24.58 18.67
C GLY A 204 -3.65 24.54 17.41
N LEU A 205 -3.59 23.44 16.64
CA LEU A 205 -4.47 23.24 15.48
C LEU A 205 -5.93 23.21 15.93
N VAL A 206 -6.25 22.40 16.95
CA VAL A 206 -7.63 22.27 17.46
C VAL A 206 -8.21 23.61 17.89
N SER A 207 -7.40 24.45 18.54
CA SER A 207 -7.81 25.81 18.96
C SER A 207 -8.12 26.70 17.76
N LYS A 208 -7.29 26.67 16.70
CA LYS A 208 -7.56 27.39 15.45
C LYS A 208 -8.85 26.91 14.78
N LEU A 209 -9.04 25.60 14.66
CA LEU A 209 -10.24 25.00 14.06
C LEU A 209 -11.50 25.43 14.82
N LYS A 210 -11.45 25.40 16.16
CA LYS A 210 -12.57 25.83 17.01
C LYS A 210 -12.87 27.32 16.85
N SER A 211 -11.86 28.18 16.88
CA SER A 211 -12.00 29.63 16.68
C SER A 211 -12.61 29.98 15.33
N ALA A 212 -12.19 29.26 14.27
CA ALA A 212 -12.75 29.42 12.94
C ALA A 212 -14.16 28.79 12.79
N ARG A 213 -14.63 28.04 13.79
CA ARG A 213 -15.89 27.27 13.79
C ARG A 213 -15.90 26.20 12.69
N VAL A 214 -14.78 25.54 12.46
CA VAL A 214 -14.66 24.43 11.50
C VAL A 214 -15.52 23.26 11.96
N GLU A 215 -16.28 22.70 11.03
CA GLU A 215 -17.12 21.52 11.26
C GLU A 215 -16.53 20.27 10.58
N VAL A 216 -15.79 20.47 9.48
CA VAL A 216 -15.19 19.40 8.68
C VAL A 216 -13.72 19.72 8.41
N MET A 217 -12.85 18.74 8.56
CA MET A 217 -11.45 18.85 8.19
C MET A 217 -11.12 17.81 7.12
N ALA A 218 -10.74 18.27 5.93
CA ALA A 218 -10.00 17.43 5.00
C ALA A 218 -8.56 17.31 5.53
N PHE A 219 -8.06 16.08 5.64
CA PHE A 219 -6.73 15.81 6.18
C PHE A 219 -5.92 14.96 5.21
N GLY A 220 -4.82 15.52 4.73
CA GLY A 220 -3.79 14.78 4.01
C GLY A 220 -2.68 14.37 4.98
N GLY A 221 -2.63 13.09 5.31
CA GLY A 221 -1.65 12.54 6.25
C GLY A 221 -2.11 11.17 6.77
N TYR A 222 -1.56 10.74 7.89
CA TYR A 222 -1.71 9.35 8.37
C TYR A 222 -2.66 9.22 9.58
N HIS A 223 -3.05 7.99 9.87
CA HIS A 223 -4.10 7.68 10.84
C HIS A 223 -3.74 8.04 12.29
N THR A 224 -2.45 8.01 12.66
CA THR A 224 -2.01 8.34 14.02
C THR A 224 -2.25 9.80 14.37
N GLU A 225 -1.95 10.71 13.44
CA GLU A 225 -2.26 12.14 13.55
C GLU A 225 -3.77 12.36 13.73
N VAL A 226 -4.59 11.73 12.89
CA VAL A 226 -6.05 11.85 12.93
C VAL A 226 -6.63 11.37 14.26
N ALA A 227 -6.16 10.22 14.76
CA ALA A 227 -6.61 9.70 16.06
C ALA A 227 -6.34 10.68 17.20
N LEU A 228 -5.14 11.27 17.23
CA LEU A 228 -4.76 12.24 18.25
C LEU A 228 -5.55 13.55 18.11
N ILE A 229 -5.71 14.08 16.89
CA ILE A 229 -6.50 15.29 16.62
C ILE A 229 -7.95 15.09 17.06
N LEU A 230 -8.58 13.95 16.75
CA LEU A 230 -9.96 13.66 17.17
C LEU A 230 -10.10 13.62 18.69
N ARG A 231 -9.16 12.96 19.38
CA ARG A 231 -9.16 12.89 20.85
C ARG A 231 -9.05 14.29 21.46
N GLN A 232 -8.14 15.12 20.94
CA GLN A 232 -7.95 16.48 21.44
C GLN A 232 -9.11 17.42 21.07
N ALA A 233 -9.71 17.26 19.89
CA ALA A 233 -10.92 17.96 19.49
C ALA A 233 -12.08 17.65 20.44
N GLN A 234 -12.27 16.37 20.78
CA GLN A 234 -13.26 15.96 21.78
C GLN A 234 -13.00 16.60 23.14
N GLN A 235 -11.76 16.57 23.64
CA GLN A 235 -11.38 17.20 24.91
C GLN A 235 -11.65 18.72 24.91
N ALA A 236 -11.45 19.36 23.75
CA ALA A 236 -11.74 20.78 23.55
C ALA A 236 -13.22 21.09 23.28
N GLY A 237 -14.12 20.09 23.26
CA GLY A 237 -15.53 20.26 22.93
C GLY A 237 -15.79 20.66 21.47
N LEU A 238 -14.87 20.36 20.56
CA LEU A 238 -15.01 20.56 19.11
C LEU A 238 -15.52 19.25 18.48
N LYS A 239 -16.76 19.26 18.00
CA LYS A 239 -17.28 18.16 17.17
C LYS A 239 -16.71 18.32 15.75
N LEU A 240 -15.84 17.41 15.35
CA LEU A 240 -15.12 17.48 14.09
C LEU A 240 -15.41 16.23 13.24
N THR A 241 -15.86 16.43 12.01
CA THR A 241 -15.86 15.38 10.97
C THR A 241 -14.56 15.46 10.19
N ILE A 242 -13.96 14.33 9.86
CA ILE A 242 -12.71 14.28 9.10
C ILE A 242 -12.95 13.56 7.78
N MET A 243 -12.41 14.10 6.69
CA MET A 243 -12.24 13.41 5.41
C MET A 243 -10.74 13.16 5.21
N GLY A 244 -10.31 11.91 5.37
CA GLY A 244 -8.93 11.49 5.11
C GLY A 244 -8.76 10.79 3.77
N GLY A 245 -7.53 10.35 3.50
CA GLY A 245 -7.20 9.48 2.37
C GLY A 245 -7.14 7.99 2.75
N ASP A 246 -6.50 7.23 1.89
CA ASP A 246 -6.33 5.78 1.95
C ASP A 246 -5.76 5.27 3.28
N THR A 247 -4.88 6.04 3.91
CA THR A 247 -4.20 5.70 5.17
C THR A 247 -5.15 5.54 6.36
N MET A 248 -6.41 6.00 6.25
CA MET A 248 -7.44 5.83 7.28
C MET A 248 -8.04 4.42 7.31
N SER A 249 -7.69 3.52 6.38
CA SER A 249 -8.23 2.16 6.29
C SER A 249 -7.66 1.17 7.33
N ASN A 250 -7.08 1.68 8.42
CA ASN A 250 -6.35 0.92 9.43
C ASN A 250 -7.11 0.91 10.76
N SER A 251 -7.41 -0.28 11.30
CA SER A 251 -8.16 -0.44 12.56
C SER A 251 -7.51 0.21 13.78
N GLU A 252 -6.20 0.45 13.77
CA GLU A 252 -5.53 1.22 14.81
C GLU A 252 -6.14 2.62 14.97
N LEU A 253 -6.64 3.23 13.90
CA LEU A 253 -7.38 4.50 13.96
C LEU A 253 -8.58 4.38 14.89
N ALA A 254 -9.42 3.36 14.70
CA ALA A 254 -10.61 3.14 15.49
C ALA A 254 -10.27 2.81 16.94
N THR A 255 -9.22 2.01 17.17
CA THR A 255 -8.71 1.72 18.51
C THR A 255 -8.23 2.98 19.23
N ALA A 256 -7.45 3.83 18.56
CA ALA A 256 -6.84 5.01 19.17
C ALA A 256 -7.83 6.18 19.34
N ALA A 257 -8.75 6.39 18.39
CA ALA A 257 -9.75 7.46 18.44
C ALA A 257 -11.00 7.08 19.25
N GLY A 258 -11.23 5.79 19.49
CA GLY A 258 -12.44 5.28 20.15
C GLY A 258 -13.71 5.69 19.40
N ALA A 259 -14.74 6.13 20.13
CA ALA A 259 -16.02 6.54 19.54
C ALA A 259 -15.90 7.70 18.53
N GLN A 260 -14.83 8.51 18.60
CA GLN A 260 -14.63 9.61 17.64
C GLN A 260 -14.27 9.11 16.24
N ALA A 261 -13.82 7.86 16.09
CA ALA A 261 -13.60 7.25 14.79
C ALA A 261 -14.86 7.27 13.92
N ASN A 262 -16.06 7.25 14.52
CA ASN A 262 -17.33 7.32 13.80
C ASN A 262 -17.51 8.64 12.99
N ASN A 263 -16.68 9.65 13.27
CA ASN A 263 -16.65 10.92 12.54
C ASN A 263 -15.62 10.93 11.39
N VAL A 264 -14.99 9.80 11.08
CA VAL A 264 -14.02 9.69 9.98
C VAL A 264 -14.68 9.12 8.74
N LEU A 265 -14.67 9.95 7.70
CA LEU A 265 -14.81 9.56 6.31
C LEU A 265 -13.42 9.46 5.68
N PHE A 266 -13.27 8.61 4.68
CA PHE A 266 -12.04 8.54 3.93
C PHE A 266 -12.24 7.96 2.54
N THR A 267 -11.32 8.27 1.63
CA THR A 267 -11.26 7.61 0.32
C THR A 267 -10.36 6.40 0.35
N PHE A 268 -10.76 5.33 -0.31
CA PHE A 268 -9.89 4.18 -0.60
C PHE A 268 -10.33 3.51 -1.90
N GLY A 269 -9.51 2.62 -2.45
CA GLY A 269 -9.96 1.74 -3.53
C GLY A 269 -11.12 0.86 -3.07
N PRO A 270 -11.89 0.23 -3.99
CA PRO A 270 -12.93 -0.71 -3.60
C PRO A 270 -12.39 -1.82 -2.69
N ASP A 271 -13.23 -2.28 -1.77
CA ASP A 271 -12.87 -3.24 -0.74
C ASP A 271 -12.60 -4.60 -1.39
N ALA A 272 -11.32 -4.93 -1.53
CA ALA A 272 -10.89 -6.17 -2.16
C ALA A 272 -11.40 -7.42 -1.42
N ARG A 273 -11.77 -7.32 -0.14
CA ARG A 273 -12.37 -8.44 0.60
C ARG A 273 -13.74 -8.83 0.04
N LYS A 274 -14.41 -7.91 -0.65
CA LYS A 274 -15.71 -8.13 -1.29
C LYS A 274 -15.57 -8.69 -2.72
N ASN A 275 -14.36 -8.81 -3.25
CA ASN A 275 -14.13 -9.38 -4.57
C ASN A 275 -14.34 -10.91 -4.55
N PRO A 276 -15.10 -11.48 -5.50
CA PRO A 276 -15.20 -12.93 -5.63
C PRO A 276 -13.84 -13.63 -5.80
N SER A 277 -12.90 -13.01 -6.52
CA SER A 277 -11.54 -13.54 -6.72
C SER A 277 -10.71 -13.58 -5.42
N ALA A 278 -11.07 -12.80 -4.40
CA ALA A 278 -10.38 -12.76 -3.13
C ALA A 278 -10.97 -13.74 -2.10
N ALA A 279 -12.17 -14.29 -2.31
CA ALA A 279 -12.93 -15.02 -1.28
C ALA A 279 -12.13 -16.15 -0.60
N ALA A 280 -11.39 -16.94 -1.39
CA ALA A 280 -10.55 -18.02 -0.86
C ALA A 280 -9.38 -17.51 -0.01
N VAL A 281 -8.72 -16.43 -0.45
CA VAL A 281 -7.60 -15.80 0.26
C VAL A 281 -8.09 -15.10 1.53
N VAL A 282 -9.22 -14.40 1.47
CA VAL A 282 -9.89 -13.78 2.63
C VAL A 282 -10.23 -14.83 3.68
N LYS A 283 -10.84 -15.96 3.27
CA LYS A 283 -11.11 -17.07 4.18
C LYS A 283 -9.82 -17.57 4.85
N LYS A 284 -8.74 -17.72 4.10
CA LYS A 284 -7.44 -18.18 4.64
C LYS A 284 -6.88 -17.21 5.68
N PHE A 285 -6.99 -15.90 5.47
CA PHE A 285 -6.61 -14.91 6.47
C PHE A 285 -7.46 -15.04 7.74
N HIS A 286 -8.79 -15.17 7.62
CA HIS A 286 -9.67 -15.36 8.78
C HIS A 286 -9.41 -16.66 9.53
N ASP A 287 -9.12 -17.77 8.82
CA ASP A 287 -8.73 -19.04 9.43
C ASP A 287 -7.42 -18.88 10.23
N ALA A 288 -6.52 -18.00 9.77
CA ALA A 288 -5.30 -17.60 10.47
C ALA A 288 -5.52 -16.49 11.52
N LYS A 289 -6.77 -16.10 11.79
CA LYS A 289 -7.17 -15.02 12.71
C LYS A 289 -6.56 -13.65 12.36
N ILE A 290 -6.35 -13.40 11.07
CA ILE A 290 -5.89 -12.12 10.53
C ILE A 290 -7.07 -11.48 9.79
N GLU A 291 -7.32 -10.21 10.08
CA GLU A 291 -8.24 -9.39 9.28
C GLU A 291 -7.48 -8.81 8.08
N PRO A 292 -7.84 -9.15 6.83
CA PRO A 292 -7.14 -8.67 5.64
C PRO A 292 -7.62 -7.28 5.23
N GLU A 293 -7.59 -6.32 6.16
CA GLU A 293 -7.98 -4.92 5.93
C GLU A 293 -6.87 -4.10 5.24
N GLY A 294 -7.25 -2.94 4.69
CA GLY A 294 -6.32 -1.95 4.16
C GLY A 294 -5.37 -2.55 3.13
N TYR A 295 -4.07 -2.53 3.43
CA TYR A 295 -3.01 -2.89 2.49
C TYR A 295 -2.69 -4.39 2.40
N VAL A 296 -3.30 -5.24 3.24
CA VAL A 296 -3.00 -6.69 3.27
C VAL A 296 -3.20 -7.34 1.90
N LEU A 297 -4.36 -7.13 1.27
CA LEU A 297 -4.65 -7.74 -0.03
C LEU A 297 -3.89 -7.07 -1.19
N TYR A 298 -3.48 -5.81 -1.05
CA TYR A 298 -2.61 -5.14 -2.03
C TYR A 298 -1.20 -5.73 -2.02
N ALA A 299 -0.64 -6.00 -0.84
CA ALA A 299 0.64 -6.67 -0.71
C ALA A 299 0.56 -8.11 -1.23
N TYR A 300 -0.52 -8.84 -0.95
CA TYR A 300 -0.75 -10.16 -1.55
C TYR A 300 -0.76 -10.09 -3.08
N ALA A 301 -1.51 -9.13 -3.64
CA ALA A 301 -1.62 -8.92 -5.08
C ALA A 301 -0.27 -8.54 -5.73
N ALA A 302 0.59 -7.78 -5.05
CA ALA A 302 1.92 -7.45 -5.56
C ALA A 302 2.78 -8.70 -5.85
N PHE A 303 2.70 -9.72 -4.99
CA PHE A 303 3.40 -10.99 -5.24
C PHE A 303 2.69 -11.86 -6.28
N GLN A 304 1.36 -11.75 -6.43
CA GLN A 304 0.66 -12.37 -7.57
C GLN A 304 1.10 -11.75 -8.90
N LEU A 305 1.30 -10.44 -8.96
CA LEU A 305 1.82 -9.74 -10.14
C LEU A 305 3.22 -10.25 -10.48
N PHE A 306 4.11 -10.36 -9.49
CA PHE A 306 5.47 -10.86 -9.70
C PHE A 306 5.46 -12.30 -10.26
N ASP A 307 4.73 -13.22 -9.63
CA ASP A 307 4.60 -14.61 -10.08
C ASP A 307 4.08 -14.69 -11.51
N GLN A 308 2.95 -14.04 -11.80
CA GLN A 308 2.33 -14.06 -13.13
C GLN A 308 3.22 -13.41 -14.21
N ALA A 309 3.89 -12.31 -13.89
CA ALA A 309 4.82 -11.65 -14.81
C ALA A 309 6.02 -12.54 -15.11
N ALA A 310 6.62 -13.15 -14.09
CA ALA A 310 7.76 -14.06 -14.24
C ALA A 310 7.40 -15.31 -15.05
N VAL A 311 6.23 -15.91 -14.78
CA VAL A 311 5.71 -17.07 -15.54
C VAL A 311 5.45 -16.70 -16.99
N LYS A 312 4.80 -15.56 -17.25
CA LYS A 312 4.54 -15.06 -18.62
C LYS A 312 5.85 -14.80 -19.37
N ALA A 313 6.84 -14.21 -18.69
CA ALA A 313 8.14 -13.88 -19.27
C ALA A 313 9.08 -15.08 -19.38
N LYS A 314 8.80 -16.17 -18.65
CA LYS A 314 9.71 -17.30 -18.42
C LYS A 314 11.08 -16.85 -17.89
N SER A 315 11.09 -15.78 -17.10
CA SER A 315 12.31 -15.12 -16.64
C SER A 315 12.01 -14.24 -15.42
N THR A 316 12.99 -14.11 -14.53
CA THR A 316 12.98 -13.12 -13.42
C THR A 316 13.97 -11.97 -13.67
N LYS A 317 14.51 -11.85 -14.88
CA LYS A 317 15.37 -10.72 -15.25
C LYS A 317 14.53 -9.45 -15.40
N TYR A 318 15.11 -8.33 -14.98
CA TYR A 318 14.45 -7.02 -15.01
C TYR A 318 13.74 -6.69 -16.33
N GLY A 319 14.46 -6.71 -17.45
CA GLY A 319 13.87 -6.30 -18.74
C GLY A 319 12.72 -7.20 -19.18
N ASP A 320 12.74 -8.47 -18.78
CA ASP A 320 11.67 -9.42 -19.08
C ASP A 320 10.45 -9.17 -18.18
N LEU A 321 10.67 -8.94 -16.89
CA LEU A 321 9.63 -8.60 -15.92
C LEU A 321 8.97 -7.24 -16.23
N GLU A 322 9.77 -6.22 -16.50
CA GLU A 322 9.31 -4.87 -16.85
C GLU A 322 8.42 -4.91 -18.10
N LYS A 323 8.87 -5.58 -19.16
CA LYS A 323 8.07 -5.79 -20.38
C LYS A 323 6.80 -6.58 -20.11
N ALA A 324 6.86 -7.64 -19.29
CA ALA A 324 5.70 -8.45 -18.97
C ALA A 324 4.66 -7.68 -18.16
N LEU A 325 5.09 -6.89 -17.17
CA LEU A 325 4.22 -6.03 -16.35
C LEU A 325 3.55 -4.95 -17.22
N ARG A 326 4.28 -4.30 -18.13
CA ARG A 326 3.73 -3.24 -19.00
C ARG A 326 2.77 -3.71 -20.08
N SER A 327 2.99 -4.90 -20.62
CA SER A 327 2.13 -5.49 -21.66
C SER A 327 1.09 -6.47 -21.10
N GLY A 328 1.04 -6.59 -19.79
CA GLY A 328 0.30 -7.61 -19.07
C GLY A 328 -1.09 -7.18 -18.63
N THR A 329 -1.91 -8.19 -18.40
CA THR A 329 -3.12 -8.07 -17.61
C THR A 329 -3.11 -9.25 -16.66
N PHE A 330 -3.35 -8.98 -15.38
CA PHE A 330 -3.09 -9.90 -14.30
C PHE A 330 -4.32 -10.06 -13.45
N ASP A 331 -4.68 -11.31 -13.14
CA ASP A 331 -5.82 -11.62 -12.29
C ASP A 331 -5.33 -11.69 -10.84
N THR A 332 -5.76 -10.74 -10.01
CA THR A 332 -5.31 -10.63 -8.61
C THR A 332 -6.50 -10.61 -7.64
N VAL A 333 -6.21 -10.73 -6.34
CA VAL A 333 -7.23 -10.60 -5.28
C VAL A 333 -7.87 -9.21 -5.23
N ILE A 334 -7.16 -8.16 -5.68
CA ILE A 334 -7.73 -6.81 -5.79
C ILE A 334 -8.47 -6.56 -7.11
N GLY A 335 -8.59 -7.59 -7.95
CA GLY A 335 -9.22 -7.53 -9.26
C GLY A 335 -8.22 -7.67 -10.40
N LYS A 336 -8.69 -7.41 -11.62
CA LYS A 336 -7.87 -7.47 -12.83
C LYS A 336 -7.07 -6.18 -12.97
N ILE A 337 -5.75 -6.29 -13.04
CA ILE A 337 -4.82 -5.15 -13.07
C ILE A 337 -4.01 -5.18 -14.37
N SER A 338 -3.85 -4.00 -14.97
CA SER A 338 -2.88 -3.70 -16.03
C SER A 338 -2.21 -2.37 -15.71
N PHE A 339 -1.11 -2.02 -16.38
CA PHE A 339 -0.36 -0.80 -16.13
C PHE A 339 -0.23 0.06 -17.38
N ASP A 340 -0.34 1.37 -17.22
CA ASP A 340 -0.06 2.33 -18.29
C ASP A 340 1.45 2.50 -18.54
N ALA A 341 1.82 3.39 -19.46
CA ALA A 341 3.21 3.69 -19.80
C ALA A 341 4.03 4.28 -18.64
N ASN A 342 3.39 4.89 -17.64
CA ASN A 342 4.04 5.44 -16.45
C ASN A 342 4.06 4.44 -15.29
N GLY A 343 3.41 3.27 -15.44
CA GLY A 343 3.30 2.28 -14.38
C GLY A 343 2.12 2.49 -13.45
N ASN A 344 1.13 3.31 -13.81
CA ASN A 344 -0.10 3.45 -13.02
C ASN A 344 -1.06 2.31 -13.33
N SER A 345 -1.65 1.72 -12.29
CA SER A 345 -2.60 0.63 -12.46
C SER A 345 -3.91 1.08 -13.10
N SER A 346 -4.57 0.16 -13.79
CA SER A 346 -5.97 0.25 -14.22
C SER A 346 -6.97 -0.02 -13.08
N ALA A 347 -6.57 0.17 -11.82
CA ALA A 347 -7.41 -0.10 -10.66
C ALA A 347 -8.69 0.77 -10.72
N PRO A 348 -9.82 0.29 -10.16
CA PRO A 348 -11.04 1.08 -10.13
C PRO A 348 -10.85 2.41 -9.37
N ALA A 349 -11.70 3.38 -9.68
CA ALA A 349 -11.70 4.68 -9.01
C ALA A 349 -11.92 4.56 -7.49
N PHE A 350 -11.36 5.51 -6.74
CA PHE A 350 -11.59 5.67 -5.31
C PHE A 350 -13.08 5.82 -4.99
N VAL A 351 -13.48 5.29 -3.84
CA VAL A 351 -14.81 5.45 -3.25
C VAL A 351 -14.68 5.96 -1.83
N VAL A 352 -15.78 6.50 -1.29
CA VAL A 352 -15.80 7.05 0.08
C VAL A 352 -16.33 6.01 1.06
N TYR A 353 -15.60 5.84 2.15
CA TYR A 353 -15.88 4.98 3.28
C TYR A 353 -16.21 5.81 4.52
N GLN A 354 -16.90 5.17 5.47
CA GLN A 354 -17.11 5.70 6.80
C GLN A 354 -16.76 4.64 7.84
N TRP A 355 -16.04 5.07 8.88
CA TRP A 355 -15.90 4.28 10.10
C TRP A 355 -17.20 4.31 10.92
N LYS A 356 -17.62 3.15 11.40
CA LYS A 356 -18.75 2.95 12.29
C LYS A 356 -18.50 1.75 13.18
N ASP A 357 -18.54 1.97 14.49
CA ASP A 357 -18.49 0.94 15.52
C ASP A 357 -17.26 0.01 15.37
N GLY A 358 -16.10 0.62 15.09
CA GLY A 358 -14.83 -0.09 14.94
C GLY A 358 -14.64 -0.82 13.62
N LYS A 359 -15.52 -0.62 12.64
CA LYS A 359 -15.40 -1.16 11.27
C LYS A 359 -15.60 -0.04 10.26
N TYR A 360 -15.18 -0.23 9.01
CA TYR A 360 -15.53 0.68 7.93
C TYR A 360 -16.27 -0.04 6.80
N ASP A 361 -17.17 0.68 6.15
CA ASP A 361 -17.82 0.27 4.91
C ASP A 361 -18.05 1.52 4.04
N TYR A 362 -18.44 1.32 2.79
CA TYR A 362 -18.85 2.38 1.88
C TYR A 362 -19.91 3.27 2.52
N VAL A 363 -19.80 4.57 2.31
CA VAL A 363 -20.90 5.48 2.63
C VAL A 363 -22.11 5.06 1.80
N LYS A 364 -23.23 4.74 2.47
CA LYS A 364 -24.50 4.51 1.79
C LYS A 364 -24.96 5.84 1.20
N LYS A 365 -25.18 5.87 -0.11
CA LYS A 365 -25.78 7.02 -0.81
C LYS A 365 -27.21 7.28 -0.32
#